data_AF-A0AAX3IXE3-F1
#
_entry.id   AF-A0AAX3IXE3-F1
#
_cell.length_a   1.000
_cell.length_b   1.000
_cell.length_c   1.000
_cell.angle_alpha   90.00
_cell.angle_beta   90.00
_cell.angle_gamma   90.00
#
_symmetry.space_group_name_H-M   'P 1'
#
loop_
_entity.id
_entity.type
_entity.pdbx_description
1 polymer ?
#
loop_
_entity_poly.entity_id
_entity_poly.type
_entity_poly.pdbx_seq_one_letter_code
_entity_poly.pdbx_strand_id
1 'polypeptide(L)'
;MVIAVVLLLIAMAALLVFAWVSHRAFSPLVRLTVLRSVKFRWHLLAYVLLQFVTIGYGYMIPNASQLGFGASVLAAGVVLLPGALLGAASAPVSGSLLDKFGPVRPMFTAMLADLRAFASKR
;
A
#
# COMPACT_ATOMS: atom_id res chain seq x y z
N MET A 1 -8.45 24.64 10.50
CA MET A 1 -7.11 24.39 11.10
C MET A 1 -7.19 23.79 12.50
N VAL A 2 -7.92 24.37 13.45
CA VAL A 2 -8.00 23.87 14.84
C VAL A 2 -8.43 22.40 14.94
N ILE A 3 -9.46 22.00 14.19
CA ILE A 3 -9.95 20.60 14.16
C ILE A 3 -8.84 19.64 13.69
N ALA A 4 -8.06 20.02 12.68
CA ALA A 4 -6.96 19.19 12.18
C ALA A 4 -5.85 19.01 13.21
N VAL A 5 -5.53 20.06 13.97
CA VAL A 5 -4.54 20.01 15.05
C VAL A 5 -5.02 19.10 16.20
N VAL A 6 -6.29 19.21 16.58
CA VAL A 6 -6.87 18.35 17.63
C VAL A 6 -6.85 16.87 17.20
N LEU A 7 -7.24 16.58 15.96
CA LEU A 7 -7.19 15.21 15.42
C LEU A 7 -5.75 14.66 15.36
N LEU A 8 -4.76 15.49 15.00
CA LEU A 8 -3.36 15.11 15.00
C LEU A 8 -2.87 14.73 16.40
N LEU A 9 -3.22 15.54 17.41
CA LEU A 9 -2.85 15.28 18.80
C LEU A 9 -3.48 13.99 19.33
N ILE A 10 -4.76 13.74 19.00
CA ILE A 10 -5.44 12.48 19.35
C ILE A 10 -4.78 11.29 18.68
N ALA A 11 -4.43 11.39 17.38
CA ALA A 11 -3.75 10.32 16.66
C ALA A 11 -2.36 10.02 17.24
N MET A 12 -1.59 11.05 17.61
CA MET A 12 -0.31 10.88 18.31
C MET A 12 -0.47 10.21 19.66
N ALA A 13 -1.44 10.64 20.46
CA ALA A 13 -1.71 10.04 21.77
C ALA A 13 -2.12 8.56 21.63
N ALA A 14 -3.01 8.26 20.69
CA ALA A 14 -3.42 6.89 20.40
C ALA A 14 -2.24 6.02 19.92
N LEU A 15 -1.33 6.56 19.11
CA LEU A 15 -0.13 5.85 18.64
C LEU A 15 0.83 5.54 19.81
N LEU A 16 1.03 6.49 20.72
CA LEU A 16 1.86 6.29 21.92
C LEU A 16 1.26 5.22 22.85
N VAL A 17 -0.06 5.26 23.06
CA VAL A 17 -0.78 4.25 23.84
C VAL A 17 -0.66 2.87 23.16
N PHE A 18 -0.86 2.80 21.85
CA PHE A 18 -0.71 1.57 21.08
C PHE A 18 0.70 0.99 21.18
N ALA A 19 1.74 1.82 21.03
CA ALA A 19 3.13 1.40 21.16
C ALA A 19 3.43 0.86 22.56
N TRP A 20 2.91 1.51 23.61
CA TRP A 20 3.09 1.10 25.00
C TRP A 20 2.36 -0.22 25.31
N VAL A 21 1.12 -0.37 24.84
CA VAL A 21 0.33 -1.61 24.98
C VAL A 21 0.96 -2.75 24.17
N SER A 22 1.44 -2.47 22.96
CA SER A 22 2.12 -3.45 22.10
C SER A 22 3.40 -3.99 22.72
N HIS A 23 4.12 -3.16 23.49
CA HIS A 23 5.30 -3.59 24.25
C HIS A 23 5.00 -4.48 25.47
N ARG A 24 3.79 -4.41 26.04
CA ARG A 24 3.36 -5.17 27.23
C ARG A 24 2.50 -6.40 26.93
N ALA A 25 2.03 -6.57 25.70
CA ALA A 25 1.16 -7.67 25.33
C ALA A 25 1.94 -9.00 25.16
N PHE A 26 1.58 -10.00 25.97
CA PHE A 26 2.16 -11.36 25.97
C PHE A 26 1.82 -12.19 24.72
N SER A 27 0.86 -11.73 23.90
CA SER A 27 0.58 -12.26 22.56
C SER A 27 0.26 -11.10 21.60
N PRO A 28 1.29 -10.42 21.06
CA PRO A 28 1.07 -9.26 20.21
C PRO A 28 0.68 -9.72 18.80
N LEU A 29 -0.46 -9.23 18.29
CA LEU A 29 -0.88 -9.37 16.89
C LEU A 29 0.21 -8.91 15.90
N VAL A 30 1.06 -7.96 16.33
CA VAL A 30 2.27 -7.54 15.63
C VAL A 30 3.47 -7.82 16.54
N ARG A 31 4.14 -8.96 16.34
CA ARG A 31 5.40 -9.27 17.04
C ARG A 31 6.48 -8.28 16.59
N LEU A 32 6.72 -7.25 17.39
CA LEU A 32 7.79 -6.26 17.19
C LEU A 32 9.19 -6.91 17.12
N THR A 33 9.35 -8.14 17.62
CA THR A 33 10.56 -8.96 17.45
C THR A 33 10.88 -9.29 15.99
N VAL A 34 9.90 -9.27 15.08
CA VAL A 34 10.11 -9.51 13.64
C VAL A 34 10.84 -8.34 12.97
N LEU A 35 10.64 -7.11 13.46
CA LEU A 35 11.37 -5.90 13.01
C LEU A 35 12.87 -5.96 13.30
N ARG A 36 13.31 -6.84 14.22
CA ARG A 36 14.72 -7.05 14.55
C ARG A 36 15.47 -7.82 13.46
N SER A 37 14.75 -8.53 12.58
CA SER A 37 15.38 -9.27 11.48
C SER A 37 15.71 -8.33 10.30
N VAL A 38 16.96 -8.37 9.85
CA VAL A 38 17.43 -7.55 8.70
C VAL A 38 16.62 -7.82 7.44
N LYS A 39 16.28 -9.09 7.19
CA LYS A 39 15.46 -9.48 6.03
C LYS A 39 14.08 -8.82 6.06
N PHE A 40 13.41 -8.82 7.22
CA PHE A 40 12.10 -8.19 7.36
C PHE A 40 12.18 -6.66 7.19
N ARG A 41 13.23 -6.01 7.68
CA ARG A 41 13.43 -4.56 7.47
C ARG A 41 13.54 -4.18 6.00
N TRP A 42 14.25 -4.98 5.20
CA TRP A 42 14.34 -4.76 3.76
C TRP A 42 13.01 -4.97 3.04
N HIS A 43 12.25 -6.01 3.41
CA HIS A 43 10.90 -6.22 2.86
C HIS A 43 9.95 -5.11 3.25
N LEU A 44 10.01 -4.64 4.50
CA LEU A 44 9.22 -3.53 4.99
C LEU A 44 9.57 -2.22 4.27
N LEU A 45 10.86 -1.94 4.07
CA LEU A 45 11.30 -0.77 3.32
C LEU A 45 10.80 -0.84 1.86
N ALA A 46 10.94 -1.98 1.20
CA ALA A 46 10.41 -2.20 -0.15
C ALA A 46 8.89 -1.99 -0.21
N TYR A 47 8.16 -2.51 0.79
CA TYR A 47 6.72 -2.32 0.89
C TYR A 47 6.34 -0.84 1.08
N VAL A 48 7.03 -0.11 1.96
CA VAL A 48 6.78 1.32 2.18
C VAL A 48 7.06 2.13 0.92
N LEU A 49 8.17 1.86 0.22
CA LEU A 49 8.49 2.53 -1.05
C LEU A 49 7.43 2.22 -2.12
N LEU A 50 6.97 0.98 -2.21
CA LEU A 50 5.91 0.59 -3.15
C LEU A 50 4.60 1.32 -2.82
N GLN A 51 4.21 1.37 -1.54
CA GLN A 51 3.02 2.11 -1.11
C GLN A 51 3.13 3.62 -1.36
N PHE A 52 4.32 4.20 -1.19
CA PHE A 52 4.57 5.60 -1.52
C PHE A 52 4.32 5.88 -3.01
N VAL A 53 4.80 4.99 -3.88
CA VAL A 53 4.56 5.06 -5.33
C VAL A 53 3.07 4.89 -5.63
N THR A 54 2.37 3.95 -5.00
CA THR A 54 0.93 3.74 -5.17
C THR A 54 0.12 4.97 -4.79
N ILE A 55 0.39 5.57 -3.63
CA ILE A 55 -0.26 6.81 -3.18
C ILE A 55 0.08 7.96 -4.13
N GLY A 56 1.35 8.07 -4.55
CA GLY A 56 1.82 9.06 -5.50
C GLY A 56 1.05 9.02 -6.82
N TYR A 57 0.93 7.84 -7.45
CA TYR A 57 0.14 7.69 -8.68
C TYR A 57 -1.36 7.94 -8.46
N GLY A 58 -1.91 7.47 -7.34
CA GLY A 58 -3.30 7.71 -6.96
C GLY A 58 -3.64 9.20 -6.85
N TYR A 59 -2.66 10.03 -6.50
CA TYR A 59 -2.80 11.49 -6.48
C TYR A 59 -2.46 12.13 -7.83
N MET A 60 -1.35 11.74 -8.47
CA MET A 60 -0.85 12.38 -9.69
C MET A 60 -1.76 12.20 -10.90
N ILE A 61 -2.34 11.01 -11.11
CA ILE A 61 -3.21 10.73 -12.27
C ILE A 61 -4.45 11.65 -12.31
N PRO A 62 -5.27 11.73 -11.24
CA PRO A 62 -6.42 12.63 -11.25
C PRO A 62 -5.97 14.09 -11.23
N ASN A 63 -4.89 14.43 -10.52
CA ASN A 63 -4.41 15.80 -10.42
C ASN A 63 -3.91 16.34 -11.77
N ALA A 64 -3.13 15.56 -12.52
CA ALA A 64 -2.71 15.91 -13.87
C ALA A 64 -3.90 16.06 -14.83
N SER A 65 -4.92 15.21 -14.67
CA SER A 65 -6.15 15.28 -15.47
C SER A 65 -6.97 16.54 -15.16
N GLN A 66 -7.07 16.94 -13.89
CA GLN A 66 -7.82 18.12 -13.46
C GLN A 66 -7.07 19.42 -13.75
N LEU A 67 -5.83 19.54 -13.27
CA LEU A 67 -5.05 20.78 -13.34
C LEU A 67 -4.28 20.93 -14.65
N GLY A 68 -3.85 19.82 -15.26
CA GLY A 68 -3.07 19.84 -16.50
C GLY A 68 -3.95 19.87 -17.76
N PHE A 69 -5.01 19.07 -17.79
CA PHE A 69 -5.91 18.97 -18.95
C PHE A 69 -7.24 19.73 -18.80
N GLY A 70 -7.47 20.40 -17.66
CA GLY A 70 -8.70 21.15 -17.38
C GLY A 70 -9.95 20.27 -17.30
N ALA A 71 -9.79 18.95 -17.14
CA ALA A 71 -10.92 18.03 -17.06
C ALA A 71 -11.71 18.26 -15.76
N SER A 72 -13.02 18.00 -15.82
CA SER A 72 -13.85 18.06 -14.61
C SER A 72 -13.39 17.06 -13.56
N VAL A 73 -13.63 17.35 -12.28
CA VAL A 73 -13.26 16.48 -11.15
C VAL A 73 -13.81 15.06 -11.33
N LEU A 74 -15.02 14.93 -11.87
CA LEU A 74 -15.65 13.64 -12.18
C LEU A 74 -14.89 12.88 -13.27
N ALA A 75 -14.55 13.54 -14.38
CA ALA A 75 -13.82 12.91 -15.47
C ALA A 75 -12.46 12.41 -15.00
N ALA A 76 -11.74 13.22 -14.22
CA ALA A 76 -10.45 12.83 -13.66
C ALA A 76 -10.55 11.68 -12.65
N GLY A 77 -11.62 11.61 -11.86
CA GLY A 77 -11.88 10.48 -10.95
C GLY A 77 -12.17 9.18 -11.71
N VAL A 78 -12.94 9.26 -12.80
CA VAL A 78 -13.28 8.10 -13.65
C VAL A 78 -12.05 7.47 -14.29
N VAL A 79 -10.98 8.24 -14.55
CA VAL A 79 -9.71 7.72 -15.08
C VAL A 79 -9.04 6.71 -14.12
N LEU A 80 -9.24 6.82 -12.80
CA LEU A 80 -8.71 5.85 -11.83
C LEU A 80 -9.58 4.59 -11.69
N LEU A 81 -10.86 4.72 -12.01
CA LEU A 81 -11.89 3.69 -11.84
C LEU A 81 -11.54 2.35 -12.51
N PRO A 82 -11.06 2.29 -13.78
CA PRO A 82 -10.67 1.01 -14.37
C PRO A 82 -9.49 0.35 -13.64
N GLY A 83 -8.49 1.12 -13.20
CA GLY A 83 -7.37 0.60 -12.42
C GLY A 83 -7.82 0.06 -11.06
N ALA A 84 -8.72 0.78 -10.39
CA ALA A 84 -9.30 0.37 -9.12
C ALA A 84 -10.17 -0.90 -9.24
N LEU A 85 -11.00 -1.01 -10.29
CA LEU A 85 -11.82 -2.19 -10.56
C LEU A 85 -10.96 -3.42 -10.85
N LEU A 86 -9.92 -3.28 -11.67
CA LEU A 86 -8.97 -4.38 -11.93
C LEU A 86 -8.25 -4.80 -10.65
N GLY A 87 -7.81 -3.85 -9.82
CA GLY A 87 -7.22 -4.13 -8.51
C GLY A 87 -8.17 -4.87 -7.57
N ALA A 88 -9.43 -4.42 -7.50
CA ALA A 88 -10.47 -5.03 -6.68
C ALA A 88 -10.84 -6.45 -7.14
N ALA A 89 -10.96 -6.68 -8.45
CA ALA A 89 -11.19 -8.00 -9.02
C ALA A 89 -9.99 -8.94 -8.81
N SER A 90 -8.77 -8.39 -8.79
CA SER A 90 -7.54 -9.16 -8.58
C SER A 90 -7.34 -9.53 -7.10
N ALA A 91 -7.86 -8.75 -6.16
CA ALA A 91 -7.70 -9.01 -4.72
C ALA A 91 -8.15 -10.43 -4.26
N PRO A 92 -9.36 -10.94 -4.60
CA PRO A 92 -9.75 -12.30 -4.22
C PRO A 92 -8.93 -13.38 -4.92
N VAL A 93 -8.49 -13.13 -6.17
CA VAL A 93 -7.64 -14.06 -6.92
C VAL A 93 -6.27 -14.17 -6.25
N SER A 94 -5.67 -13.05 -5.88
CA SER A 94 -4.40 -13.01 -5.16
C SER A 94 -4.48 -13.68 -3.79
N GLY A 95 -5.58 -13.47 -3.05
CA GLY A 95 -5.83 -14.15 -1.76
C GLY A 95 -5.94 -15.67 -1.92
N SER A 96 -6.75 -16.14 -2.86
CA SER A 96 -6.91 -17.57 -3.15
C SER A 96 -5.61 -18.23 -3.60
N LEU A 97 -4.80 -17.55 -4.44
CA LEU A 97 -3.48 -18.04 -4.84
C LEU A 97 -2.52 -18.16 -3.65
N LEU A 98 -2.54 -17.18 -2.75
CA LEU A 98 -1.71 -17.16 -1.55
C LEU A 98 -2.05 -18.32 -0.61
N ASP A 99 -3.35 -18.56 -0.41
CA ASP A 99 -3.84 -19.64 0.45
C ASP A 99 -3.51 -21.03 -0.12
N LYS A 100 -3.52 -21.19 -1.46
CA LYS A 100 -3.31 -22.49 -2.11
C LYS A 100 -1.85 -22.84 -2.36
N PHE A 101 -0.99 -21.86 -2.66
CA PHE A 101 0.41 -22.10 -3.08
C PHE A 101 1.46 -21.63 -2.07
N GLY A 102 1.04 -20.97 -0.99
CA GLY A 102 1.92 -20.33 -0.02
C GLY A 102 2.60 -19.07 -0.58
N PRO A 103 3.14 -18.17 0.28
CA PRO A 103 3.59 -16.83 -0.11
C PRO A 103 4.72 -16.78 -1.15
N VAL A 104 5.57 -17.80 -1.20
CA VAL A 104 6.81 -17.74 -1.98
C VAL A 104 6.54 -17.87 -3.49
N ARG A 105 5.63 -18.77 -3.91
CA ARG A 105 5.41 -19.05 -5.35
C ARG A 105 4.70 -17.90 -6.09
N PRO A 106 3.61 -17.31 -5.57
CA PRO A 106 2.91 -16.19 -6.20
C PRO A 106 3.79 -14.94 -6.34
N MET A 107 4.63 -14.66 -5.35
CA MET A 107 5.53 -13.49 -5.37
C MET A 107 6.58 -13.58 -6.48
N PHE A 108 7.22 -14.75 -6.65
CA PHE A 108 8.20 -14.93 -7.72
C PHE A 108 7.56 -14.88 -9.11
N THR A 109 6.37 -15.47 -9.29
CA THR A 109 5.64 -15.38 -10.57
C THR A 109 5.23 -13.95 -10.89
N ALA A 110 4.82 -13.17 -9.89
CA ALA A 110 4.47 -11.76 -10.08
C ALA A 110 5.70 -10.93 -10.48
N MET A 111 6.83 -11.08 -9.77
CA MET A 111 8.07 -10.38 -10.13
C MET A 111 8.56 -10.71 -11.55
N LEU A 112 8.45 -11.98 -11.98
CA LEU A 112 8.82 -12.39 -13.33
C LEU A 112 7.88 -11.82 -14.40
N ALA A 113 6.58 -11.73 -14.10
CA ALA A 113 5.60 -11.14 -15.00
C ALA A 113 5.83 -9.63 -15.15
N ASP A 114 6.06 -8.91 -14.05
CA ASP A 114 6.38 -7.48 -14.06
C ASP A 114 7.68 -7.19 -14.82
N LEU A 115 8.72 -7.99 -14.59
CA LEU A 115 9.99 -7.85 -15.30
C LEU A 115 9.83 -8.05 -16.82
N ARG A 116 9.03 -9.04 -17.24
CA ARG A 116 8.71 -9.26 -18.66
C ARG A 116 7.92 -8.11 -19.26
N ALA A 117 6.93 -7.58 -18.54
CA ALA A 117 6.14 -6.45 -19.00
C ALA A 117 7.01 -5.20 -19.18
N PHE A 118 7.98 -4.98 -18.28
CA PHE A 118 8.92 -3.87 -18.36
C PHE A 118 9.95 -4.05 -19.48
N ALA A 119 10.46 -5.27 -19.67
CA ALA A 119 11.41 -5.59 -20.75
C ALA A 119 10.79 -5.52 -22.16
N SER A 120 9.49 -5.78 -22.28
CA SER A 120 8.74 -5.68 -23.54
C SER A 120 8.44 -4.24 -23.97
N LYS A 121 8.53 -3.28 -23.04
CA LYS A 121 8.26 -1.84 -23.27
C LYS A 121 9.53 -1.00 -23.51
N ARG A 122 10.71 -1.61 -23.53
CA ARG A 122 11.96 -0.99 -24.02
C ARG A 122 12.18 -1.33 -25.48
#